data_AF-A0AAX2G7F3-F1
#
_entry.id   AF-A0AAX2G7F3-F1
#
_cell.length_a   1.000
_cell.length_b   1.000
_cell.length_c   1.000
_cell.angle_alpha   90.00
_cell.angle_beta   90.00
_cell.angle_gamma   90.00
#
_symmetry.space_group_name_H-M   'P 1'
#
loop_
_entity.id
_entity.type
_entity.pdbx_description
1 polymer ?
#
loop_
_entity_poly.entity_id
_entity_poly.type
_entity_poly.pdbx_seq_one_letter_code
_entity_poly.pdbx_strand_id
1 'polypeptide(L)'
;MATTRQDAWTDDEDLLLAEVVLRHIREGGTQLSAFKEVGKNLSRTPAACGFRWNSYVRKQYKERIEEAKQLRKVENYEVKETKVLEPTSITLNDVIDFLQNYKDENSLTVLQQQVESLQTERERLLERLSVYEEEYRTLLDYIDQKRSVMVAERNNARSNEKLEKLKK
;
A
#
# COMPACT_ATOMS: atom_id res chain seq x y z
N MET A 1 -3.34 7.24 23.25
CA MET A 1 -4.79 7.20 23.53
C MET A 1 -5.25 5.77 23.36
N ALA A 2 -5.83 5.15 24.38
CA ALA A 2 -6.32 3.78 24.30
C ALA A 2 -7.55 3.75 23.38
N THR A 3 -7.46 3.07 22.24
CA THR A 3 -8.60 2.83 21.35
C THR A 3 -9.49 1.78 22.01
N THR A 4 -10.55 2.22 22.68
CA THR A 4 -11.55 1.33 23.27
C THR A 4 -12.15 0.44 22.19
N ARG A 5 -12.03 -0.86 22.35
CA ARG A 5 -12.48 -1.85 21.37
C ARG A 5 -14.01 -1.87 21.36
N GLN A 6 -14.62 -1.52 20.22
CA GLN A 6 -16.07 -1.57 20.03
C GLN A 6 -16.45 -2.93 19.42
N ASP A 7 -16.79 -3.90 20.28
CA ASP A 7 -17.08 -5.27 19.85
C ASP A 7 -18.51 -5.46 19.31
N ALA A 8 -19.47 -4.62 19.72
CA ALA A 8 -20.86 -4.70 19.27
C ALA A 8 -21.17 -3.63 18.22
N TRP A 9 -22.07 -3.95 17.29
CA TRP A 9 -22.65 -3.01 16.32
C TRP A 9 -24.04 -2.60 16.78
N THR A 10 -24.37 -1.31 16.65
CA THR A 10 -25.72 -0.80 16.92
C THR A 10 -26.54 -0.70 15.65
N ASP A 11 -27.87 -0.60 15.80
CA ASP A 11 -28.77 -0.42 14.66
C ASP A 11 -28.53 0.92 13.94
N ASP A 12 -28.14 1.97 14.68
CA ASP A 12 -27.79 3.28 14.12
C ASP A 12 -26.50 3.21 13.27
N GLU A 13 -25.51 2.43 13.73
CA GLU A 13 -24.28 2.19 12.96
C GLU A 13 -24.57 1.41 11.67
N ASP A 14 -25.47 0.43 11.74
CA ASP A 14 -25.91 -0.33 10.57
C ASP A 14 -26.73 0.51 9.60
N LEU A 15 -27.57 1.41 10.11
CA LEU A 15 -28.36 2.36 9.31
C LEU A 15 -27.43 3.30 8.54
N LEU A 16 -26.44 3.88 9.22
CA LEU A 16 -25.44 4.75 8.58
C LEU A 16 -24.64 3.97 7.53
N LEU A 17 -24.22 2.75 7.84
CA LEU A 17 -23.52 1.88 6.89
C LEU A 17 -24.37 1.61 5.64
N ALA A 18 -25.65 1.34 5.82
CA ALA A 18 -26.57 1.12 4.71
C ALA A 18 -26.79 2.36 3.86
N GLU A 19 -27.03 3.51 4.47
CA GLU A 19 -27.26 4.77 3.77
C GLU A 19 -26.07 5.14 2.88
N VAL A 20 -24.85 5.15 3.44
CA VAL A 20 -23.65 5.54 2.71
C VAL A 20 -23.34 4.56 1.57
N VAL A 21 -23.54 3.26 1.78
CA VAL A 21 -23.32 2.25 0.73
C VAL A 21 -24.36 2.36 -0.37
N LEU A 22 -25.65 2.54 -0.04
CA LEU A 22 -26.70 2.74 -1.04
C LEU A 22 -26.50 4.02 -1.83
N ARG A 23 -26.05 5.11 -1.19
CA ARG A 23 -25.66 6.36 -1.86
C ARG A 23 -24.55 6.12 -2.88
N HIS A 24 -23.46 5.45 -2.49
CA HIS A 24 -22.38 5.11 -3.41
C HIS A 24 -22.85 4.20 -4.57
N ILE A 25 -23.81 3.30 -4.33
CA ILE A 25 -24.35 2.46 -5.41
C ILE A 25 -25.11 3.31 -6.44
N ARG A 26 -25.93 4.27 -6.00
CA ARG A 26 -26.65 5.20 -6.89
C ARG A 26 -25.69 6.07 -7.68
N GLU A 27 -24.73 6.69 -6.99
CA GLU A 27 -23.72 7.61 -7.57
C GLU A 27 -22.63 6.88 -8.38
N GLY A 28 -22.64 5.54 -8.42
CA GLY A 28 -21.67 4.74 -9.17
C GLY A 28 -20.30 4.56 -8.52
N GLY A 29 -20.17 4.94 -7.25
CA GLY A 29 -18.98 4.71 -6.42
C GLY A 29 -18.76 3.24 -6.04
N THR A 30 -17.59 2.96 -5.45
CA THR A 30 -17.22 1.60 -5.00
C THR A 30 -17.62 1.36 -3.55
N GLN A 31 -17.91 0.10 -3.20
CA GLN A 31 -18.15 -0.29 -1.81
C GLN A 31 -16.94 0.01 -0.91
N LEU A 32 -15.71 -0.10 -1.44
CA LEU A 32 -14.48 0.25 -0.70
C LEU A 32 -14.44 1.73 -0.32
N SER A 33 -14.87 2.62 -1.22
CA SER A 33 -15.01 4.05 -0.92
C SER A 33 -16.03 4.28 0.18
N ALA A 34 -17.20 3.65 0.09
CA ALA A 34 -18.23 3.72 1.10
C ALA A 34 -17.73 3.24 2.48
N PHE A 35 -17.05 2.09 2.54
CA PHE A 35 -16.51 1.56 3.80
C PHE A 35 -15.42 2.45 4.39
N LYS A 36 -14.63 3.12 3.55
CA LYS A 36 -13.62 4.07 4.00
C LYS A 36 -14.26 5.31 4.62
N GLU A 37 -15.36 5.79 4.04
CA GLU A 37 -16.12 6.91 4.58
C GLU A 37 -16.79 6.55 5.91
N VAL A 38 -17.53 5.44 5.95
CA VAL A 38 -18.22 4.99 7.18
C VAL A 38 -17.23 4.65 8.28
N GLY A 39 -16.10 4.04 7.95
CA GLY A 39 -15.04 3.73 8.91
C GLY A 39 -14.50 4.98 9.61
N LYS A 40 -14.35 6.10 8.89
CA LYS A 40 -13.96 7.38 9.50
C LYS A 40 -15.04 7.91 10.44
N ASN A 41 -16.30 7.85 10.04
CA ASN A 41 -17.43 8.38 10.83
C ASN A 41 -17.66 7.58 12.12
N LEU A 42 -17.56 6.25 12.05
CA LEU A 42 -17.77 5.35 13.19
C LEU A 42 -16.48 5.06 13.97
N SER A 43 -15.34 5.66 13.60
CA SER A 43 -14.02 5.32 14.16
C SER A 43 -13.69 3.81 14.10
N ARG A 44 -14.12 3.14 13.02
CA ARG A 44 -13.90 1.71 12.73
C ARG A 44 -13.03 1.52 11.50
N THR A 45 -12.43 0.34 11.36
CA THR A 45 -11.65 0.04 10.14
C THR A 45 -12.56 -0.23 8.95
N PRO A 46 -12.18 0.13 7.72
CA PRO A 46 -12.97 -0.18 6.52
C PRO A 46 -13.23 -1.69 6.36
N ALA A 47 -12.28 -2.52 6.81
CA ALA A 47 -12.43 -3.97 6.84
C ALA A 47 -13.55 -4.43 7.78
N ALA A 48 -13.68 -3.82 8.97
CA ALA A 48 -14.77 -4.12 9.90
C ALA A 48 -16.14 -3.72 9.33
N CYS A 49 -16.23 -2.54 8.69
CA CYS A 49 -17.44 -2.10 7.97
C CYS A 49 -17.81 -3.08 6.86
N GLY A 50 -16.84 -3.54 6.06
CA GLY A 50 -17.07 -4.53 5.03
C GLY A 50 -17.54 -5.89 5.57
N PHE A 51 -16.97 -6.35 6.69
CA PHE A 51 -17.41 -7.58 7.34
C PHE A 51 -18.85 -7.49 7.86
N ARG A 52 -19.20 -6.37 8.54
CA ARG A 52 -20.56 -6.14 9.03
C ARG A 52 -21.56 -6.06 7.88
N TRP A 53 -21.21 -5.33 6.82
CA TRP A 53 -22.01 -5.20 5.61
C TRP A 53 -22.33 -6.57 5.02
N ASN A 54 -21.31 -7.39 4.74
CA ASN A 54 -21.49 -8.68 4.07
C ASN A 54 -22.20 -9.72 4.96
N SER A 55 -21.94 -9.70 6.26
CA SER A 55 -22.47 -10.71 7.18
C SER A 55 -23.94 -10.48 7.55
N TYR A 56 -24.35 -9.21 7.70
CA TYR A 56 -25.65 -8.84 8.25
C TYR A 56 -26.40 -7.81 7.37
N VAL A 57 -25.88 -6.59 7.24
CA VAL A 57 -26.63 -5.44 6.69
C VAL A 57 -27.05 -5.68 5.23
N ARG A 58 -26.17 -6.22 4.38
CA ARG A 58 -26.48 -6.51 2.96
C ARG A 58 -27.70 -7.42 2.79
N LYS A 59 -27.92 -8.36 3.74
CA LYS A 59 -29.05 -9.28 3.70
C LYS A 59 -30.37 -8.58 4.03
N GLN A 60 -30.33 -7.65 4.99
CA GLN A 60 -31.50 -6.86 5.40
C GLN A 60 -31.92 -5.85 4.31
N TYR A 61 -30.96 -5.25 3.62
CA TYR A 61 -31.21 -4.18 2.64
C TYR A 61 -31.25 -4.67 1.18
N LYS A 62 -31.54 -5.96 0.94
CA LYS A 62 -31.47 -6.57 -0.40
C LYS A 62 -32.33 -5.86 -1.44
N GLU A 63 -33.56 -5.50 -1.07
CA GLU A 63 -34.51 -4.78 -1.95
C GLU A 63 -34.01 -3.38 -2.30
N ARG A 64 -33.62 -2.59 -1.28
CA ARG A 64 -33.07 -1.24 -1.49
C ARG A 64 -31.78 -1.23 -2.31
N ILE A 65 -30.95 -2.27 -2.19
CA ILE A 65 -29.76 -2.43 -3.04
C ILE A 65 -30.15 -2.62 -4.50
N GLU A 66 -31.22 -3.38 -4.78
CA GLU A 66 -31.70 -3.57 -6.14
C GLU A 66 -32.30 -2.28 -6.69
N GLU A 67 -33.13 -1.59 -5.92
CA GLU A 67 -33.65 -0.27 -6.28
C GLU A 67 -32.53 0.73 -6.58
N ALA A 68 -31.49 0.81 -5.73
CA ALA A 68 -30.35 1.68 -5.94
C ALA A 68 -29.59 1.37 -7.25
N LYS A 69 -29.51 0.09 -7.64
CA LYS A 69 -28.92 -0.32 -8.93
C LYS A 69 -29.82 0.01 -10.11
N GLN A 70 -31.14 -0.16 -9.97
CA GLN A 70 -32.10 0.20 -11.01
C GLN A 70 -32.07 1.71 -11.25
N LEU A 71 -32.07 2.53 -10.19
CA LEU A 71 -31.93 3.98 -10.29
C LEU A 71 -30.64 4.39 -11.02
N ARG A 72 -29.50 3.77 -10.69
CA ARG A 72 -28.26 3.99 -11.46
C ARG A 72 -28.43 3.64 -12.94
N LYS A 73 -29.14 2.56 -13.26
CA LYS A 73 -29.39 2.17 -14.66
C LYS A 73 -30.31 3.17 -15.36
N VAL A 74 -31.35 3.65 -14.69
CA VAL A 74 -32.29 4.67 -15.20
C VAL A 74 -31.59 6.01 -15.39
N GLU A 75 -30.83 6.53 -14.42
CA GLU A 75 -30.04 7.76 -14.62
C GLU A 75 -29.07 7.63 -15.80
N ASN A 76 -28.41 6.48 -15.96
CA ASN A 76 -27.56 6.23 -17.13
C ASN A 76 -28.33 6.10 -18.46
N TYR A 77 -29.64 5.91 -18.43
CA TYR A 77 -30.51 5.80 -19.61
C TYR A 77 -31.26 7.11 -19.90
N GLU A 78 -31.75 7.81 -18.87
CA GLU A 78 -32.35 9.14 -18.97
C GLU A 78 -31.31 10.19 -19.39
N VAL A 79 -30.07 10.12 -18.88
CA VAL A 79 -28.95 10.95 -19.38
C VAL A 79 -28.65 10.66 -20.87
N LYS A 80 -29.04 9.49 -21.40
CA LYS A 80 -28.96 9.18 -22.83
C LYS A 80 -30.17 9.67 -23.64
N GLU A 81 -31.36 9.78 -23.05
CA GLU A 81 -32.57 10.24 -23.76
C GLU A 81 -32.78 11.76 -23.70
N THR A 82 -32.26 12.49 -22.70
CA THR A 82 -32.37 13.96 -22.65
C THR A 82 -31.27 14.71 -23.42
N LYS A 83 -30.31 14.00 -24.03
CA LYS A 83 -29.30 14.57 -24.94
C LYS A 83 -29.63 14.26 -26.40
N VAL A 84 -30.73 14.83 -26.88
CA VAL A 84 -30.93 15.06 -28.33
C VAL A 84 -30.98 16.56 -28.53
N LEU A 85 -29.82 17.16 -28.82
CA LEU A 85 -29.57 18.33 -29.69
C LEU A 85 -28.14 18.83 -29.40
N GLU A 86 -27.22 18.29 -30.19
CA GLU A 86 -25.90 18.79 -30.63
C GLU A 86 -25.03 17.53 -30.85
N PRO A 87 -24.67 17.18 -32.09
CA PRO A 87 -23.82 16.04 -32.33
C PRO A 87 -22.43 16.34 -31.77
N THR A 88 -22.05 15.66 -30.68
CA THR A 88 -20.64 15.45 -30.36
C THR A 88 -20.03 14.52 -31.40
N SER A 89 -19.95 14.96 -32.65
CA SER A 89 -18.90 14.48 -33.53
C SER A 89 -17.64 15.15 -32.99
N ILE A 90 -16.80 14.38 -32.31
CA ILE A 90 -15.43 14.82 -32.02
C ILE A 90 -14.87 15.29 -33.35
N THR A 91 -14.61 16.59 -33.47
CA THR A 91 -14.14 17.14 -34.73
C THR A 91 -12.70 16.71 -34.91
N LEU A 92 -12.24 16.66 -36.16
CA LEU A 92 -10.84 16.35 -36.43
C LEU A 92 -9.91 17.34 -35.71
N ASN A 93 -10.35 18.58 -35.50
CA ASN A 93 -9.62 19.58 -34.72
C ASN A 93 -9.54 19.22 -33.23
N ASP A 94 -10.60 18.70 -32.63
CA ASP A 94 -10.57 18.23 -31.22
C ASP A 94 -9.59 17.05 -31.05
N VAL A 95 -9.50 16.17 -32.05
CA VAL A 95 -8.51 15.07 -32.06
C VAL A 95 -7.10 15.63 -32.25
N ILE A 96 -6.92 16.64 -33.12
CA ILE A 96 -5.63 17.27 -33.35
C ILE A 96 -5.13 17.98 -32.09
N ASP A 97 -5.99 18.76 -31.42
CA ASP A 97 -5.66 19.48 -30.19
C ASP A 97 -5.35 18.50 -29.05
N PHE A 98 -6.11 17.41 -28.94
CA PHE A 98 -5.82 16.34 -27.98
C PHE A 98 -4.45 15.68 -28.26
N LEU A 99 -4.16 15.35 -29.51
CA LEU A 99 -2.90 14.71 -29.89
C LEU A 99 -1.70 15.67 -29.80
N GLN A 100 -1.88 16.96 -30.01
CA GLN A 100 -0.85 17.98 -29.80
C GLN A 100 -0.54 18.12 -28.30
N ASN A 101 -1.56 18.21 -27.45
CA ASN A 101 -1.39 18.21 -25.99
C ASN A 101 -0.79 16.89 -25.46
N TYR A 102 -1.12 15.75 -26.07
CA TYR A 102 -0.55 14.44 -25.74
C TYR A 102 0.89 14.28 -26.23
N LYS A 103 1.27 14.96 -27.32
CA LYS A 103 2.66 15.01 -27.82
C LYS A 103 3.53 15.96 -27.00
N ASP A 104 2.92 16.99 -26.41
CA ASP A 104 3.54 17.94 -25.49
C ASP A 104 3.57 17.45 -24.03
N GLU A 105 3.15 16.20 -23.76
CA GLU A 105 3.23 15.63 -22.42
C GLU A 105 4.69 15.47 -21.98
N ASN A 106 5.12 16.48 -21.24
CA ASN A 106 6.10 16.43 -20.16
C ASN A 106 6.00 15.15 -19.31
N SER A 107 4.89 14.41 -19.33
CA SER A 107 4.73 13.13 -18.65
C SER A 107 5.79 12.09 -19.07
N LEU A 108 6.13 11.96 -20.36
CA LEU A 108 7.14 10.97 -20.78
C LEU A 108 8.54 11.36 -20.30
N THR A 109 8.92 12.64 -20.42
CA THR A 109 10.23 13.14 -19.98
C THR A 109 10.36 13.15 -18.46
N VAL A 110 9.29 13.50 -17.74
CA VAL A 110 9.23 13.42 -16.27
C VAL A 110 9.32 11.97 -15.80
N LEU A 111 8.61 11.05 -16.45
CA LEU A 111 8.75 9.62 -16.13
C LEU A 111 10.16 9.11 -16.41
N GLN A 112 10.79 9.53 -17.51
CA GLN A 112 12.17 9.17 -17.82
C GLN A 112 13.15 9.71 -16.77
N GLN A 113 13.03 10.98 -16.37
CA GLN A 113 13.84 11.56 -15.30
C GLN A 113 13.64 10.85 -13.96
N GLN A 114 12.41 10.45 -13.66
CA GLN A 114 12.12 9.72 -12.42
C GLN A 114 12.73 8.32 -12.44
N VAL A 115 12.65 7.62 -13.57
CA VAL A 115 13.31 6.32 -13.75
C VAL A 115 14.82 6.45 -13.58
N GLU A 116 15.43 7.46 -14.20
CA GLU A 116 16.87 7.73 -14.08
C GLU A 116 17.27 8.03 -12.63
N SER A 117 16.55 8.92 -11.93
CA SER A 117 16.83 9.23 -10.52
C SER A 117 16.73 8.01 -9.59
N LEU A 118 15.75 7.14 -9.83
CA LEU A 118 15.57 5.90 -9.07
C LEU A 118 16.67 4.89 -9.37
N GLN A 119 17.16 4.84 -10.62
CA GLN A 119 18.29 4.01 -10.99
C GLN A 119 19.58 4.46 -10.31
N THR A 120 19.86 5.77 -10.30
CA THR A 120 21.04 6.32 -9.60
C THR A 120 21.01 6.05 -8.10
N GLU A 121 19.85 6.23 -7.46
CA GLU A 121 19.72 5.96 -6.02
C GLU A 121 19.87 4.46 -5.73
N ARG A 122 19.33 3.58 -6.60
CA ARG A 122 19.53 2.14 -6.49
C ARG A 122 21.02 1.78 -6.55
N GLU A 123 21.77 2.32 -7.52
CA GLU A 123 23.20 2.07 -7.65
C GLU A 123 23.97 2.54 -6.41
N ARG A 124 23.67 3.75 -5.93
CA ARG A 124 24.27 4.31 -4.71
C ARG A 124 24.00 3.44 -3.48
N LEU A 125 22.77 2.94 -3.33
CA LEU A 125 22.42 2.06 -2.23
C LEU A 125 23.16 0.73 -2.32
N LEU A 126 23.32 0.16 -3.50
CA LEU A 126 24.07 -1.09 -3.71
C LEU A 126 25.55 -0.91 -3.39
N GLU A 127 26.17 0.19 -3.83
CA GLU A 127 27.57 0.50 -3.52
C GLU A 127 27.77 0.62 -2.00
N ARG A 128 26.88 1.33 -1.32
CA ARG A 128 26.94 1.48 0.13
C ARG A 128 26.74 0.15 0.87
N LEU A 129 25.88 -0.72 0.34
CA LEU A 129 25.68 -2.07 0.88
C LEU A 129 26.96 -2.91 0.72
N SER A 130 27.62 -2.83 -0.44
CA SER A 130 28.91 -3.49 -0.69
C SER A 130 29.99 -3.03 0.28
N VAL A 131 30.09 -1.72 0.55
CA VAL A 131 31.06 -1.19 1.53
C VAL A 131 30.79 -1.76 2.91
N TYR A 132 29.52 -1.76 3.37
CA TYR A 132 29.19 -2.34 4.67
C TYR A 132 29.50 -3.85 4.71
N GLU A 133 29.22 -4.61 3.65
CA GLU A 133 29.55 -6.03 3.58
C GLU A 133 31.07 -6.27 3.72
N GLU A 134 31.90 -5.44 3.08
CA GLU A 134 33.36 -5.51 3.19
C GLU A 134 33.86 -5.13 4.60
N GLU A 135 33.28 -4.10 5.22
CA GLU A 135 33.56 -3.73 6.60
C GLU A 135 33.20 -4.85 7.58
N TYR A 136 32.03 -5.47 7.41
CA TYR A 136 31.61 -6.63 8.23
C TYR A 136 32.55 -7.81 8.06
N ARG A 137 32.99 -8.10 6.83
CA ARG A 137 33.95 -9.17 6.56
C ARG A 137 35.29 -8.91 7.24
N THR A 138 35.79 -7.68 7.14
CA THR A 138 37.05 -7.29 7.79
C THR A 138 36.97 -7.41 9.31
N LEU A 139 35.83 -7.02 9.90
CA LEU A 139 35.60 -7.15 11.33
C LEU A 139 35.55 -8.62 11.78
N LEU A 140 34.89 -9.48 11.00
CA LEU A 140 34.85 -10.93 11.24
C LEU A 140 36.26 -11.54 11.20
N ASP A 141 37.05 -11.21 10.17
CA ASP A 141 38.43 -11.69 10.03
C ASP A 141 39.30 -11.23 11.22
N TYR A 142 39.12 -9.98 11.67
CA TYR A 142 39.81 -9.47 12.85
C TYR A 142 39.43 -10.23 14.14
N ILE A 143 38.14 -10.52 14.34
CA ILE A 143 37.65 -11.29 15.48
C ILE A 143 38.23 -12.70 15.47
N ASP A 144 38.24 -13.37 14.32
CA ASP A 144 38.77 -14.72 14.19
C ASP A 144 40.29 -14.78 14.36
N GLN A 145 41.02 -13.80 13.84
CA GLN A 145 42.45 -13.66 14.09
C GLN A 145 42.74 -13.47 15.60
N LYS A 146 41.98 -12.60 16.27
CA LYS A 146 42.12 -12.38 17.73
C LYS A 146 41.79 -13.64 18.54
N ARG A 147 40.75 -14.38 18.16
CA ARG A 147 40.41 -15.68 18.78
C ARG A 147 41.54 -16.70 18.60
N SER A 148 42.11 -16.80 17.41
CA SER A 148 43.22 -17.70 17.11
C SER A 148 44.46 -17.40 17.95
N VAL A 149 44.85 -16.11 18.04
CA VAL A 149 45.98 -15.67 18.89
C VAL A 149 45.74 -15.99 20.36
N MET A 150 44.55 -15.71 20.90
CA MET A 150 44.21 -16.03 22.29
C MET A 150 44.30 -17.54 22.59
N VAL A 151 43.88 -18.39 21.65
CA VAL A 151 44.00 -19.85 21.80
C VAL A 151 45.47 -20.28 21.77
N ALA A 152 46.27 -19.72 20.86
CA ALA A 152 47.70 -20.01 20.76
C ALA A 152 48.47 -19.57 22.02
N GLU A 153 48.21 -18.37 22.54
CA GLU A 153 48.80 -17.86 23.78
C GLU A 153 48.44 -18.74 24.98
N ARG A 154 47.18 -19.16 25.10
CA ARG A 154 46.72 -20.04 26.17
C ARG A 154 47.38 -21.44 26.10
N ASN A 155 47.57 -21.97 24.90
CA ASN A 155 48.26 -23.24 24.70
C ASN A 155 49.76 -23.13 25.01
N ASN A 156 50.39 -22.02 24.62
CA ASN A 156 51.79 -21.77 24.91
C ASN A 156 52.05 -21.60 26.41
N ALA A 157 51.18 -20.87 27.12
CA ALA A 157 51.23 -20.72 28.57
C ALA A 157 51.12 -22.07 29.30
N ARG A 158 50.19 -22.94 28.87
CA ARG A 158 50.04 -24.31 29.41
C ARG A 158 51.28 -25.18 29.16
N SER A 159 51.87 -25.09 27.98
CA SER A 159 53.09 -25.83 27.64
C SER A 159 54.28 -25.38 28.48
N ASN A 160 54.46 -24.06 28.69
CA ASN A 160 55.50 -23.52 29.54
C ASN A 160 55.34 -23.93 31.00
N GLU A 161 54.11 -23.91 31.55
CA GLU A 161 53.83 -24.36 32.91
C GLU A 161 54.17 -25.85 33.10
N LYS A 162 53.89 -26.69 32.09
CA LYS A 162 54.24 -28.11 32.09
C LYS A 162 55.75 -28.33 32.05
N LEU A 163 56.48 -27.50 31.29
CA LEU A 163 57.94 -27.57 31.17
C LEU A 163 58.64 -27.16 32.48
N GLU A 164 58.14 -26.12 33.15
CA GLU A 164 58.61 -25.67 34.46
C GLU A 164 58.43 -26.74 35.55
N LYS A 165 57.28 -27.42 35.56
CA LYS A 165 57.00 -28.52 36.50
C LYS A 165 57.89 -29.75 36.29
N LEU A 166 58.44 -29.95 35.10
CA LEU A 166 59.36 -31.05 34.77
C LEU A 166 60.83 -30.75 35.14
N LYS A 167 61.17 -29.47 35.40
CA LYS A 167 62.52 -29.04 35.77
C LYS A 167 62.75 -28.95 37.28
N LYS A 168 61.70 -29.13 38.09
CA LYS A 168 61.74 -29.23 39.56
C LYS A 168 61.65 -30.69 39.97
#